data_AF-A0A7W8HBR4-F1
#
_entry.id   AF-A0A7W8HBR4-F1
#
_cell.length_a   1.000
_cell.length_b   1.000
_cell.length_c   1.000
_cell.angle_alpha   90.00
_cell.angle_beta   90.00
_cell.angle_gamma   90.00
#
_symmetry.space_group_name_H-M   'P 1'
#
loop_
_entity.id
_entity.type
_entity.pdbx_description
1 polymer ?
#
loop_
_entity_poly.entity_id
_entity_poly.type
_entity_poly.pdbx_seq_one_letter_code
_entity_poly.pdbx_strand_id
1 'polypeptide(L)'
;MNILDYLTGNTDRHPENWGFLVDNETNRCVSLYPLMDFNQCFHAYDTIEGANCQTVLPKRLSQRAAALEAVEHIGLRQKKEMDLDLFEDMALEREMFQKRLLNLNRGQ
;
A
#
# COMPACT_ATOMS: atom_id res chain seq x y z
N MET A 1 -3.54 -3.66 -1.74
CA MET A 1 -3.49 -2.23 -2.11
C MET A 1 -3.13 -1.40 -0.89
N ASN A 2 -4.05 -1.18 0.06
CA ASN A 2 -3.83 -0.33 1.25
C ASN A 2 -2.57 -0.68 2.08
N ILE A 3 -2.29 -1.98 2.30
CA ILE A 3 -1.05 -2.42 2.96
C ILE A 3 0.19 -1.88 2.24
N LEU A 4 0.24 -2.01 0.91
CA LEU A 4 1.37 -1.56 0.11
C LEU A 4 1.44 -0.04 0.04
N ASP A 5 0.31 0.64 -0.20
CA ASP A 5 0.29 2.11 -0.24
C ASP A 5 0.73 2.72 1.10
N TYR A 6 0.42 2.07 2.22
CA TYR A 6 0.96 2.46 3.52
C TYR A 6 2.47 2.24 3.64
N LEU A 7 2.96 1.04 3.30
CA LEU A 7 4.38 0.71 3.37
C LEU A 7 5.24 1.62 2.49
N THR A 8 4.79 1.92 1.28
CA THR A 8 5.50 2.77 0.32
C THR A 8 5.16 4.25 0.45
N GLY A 9 4.14 4.62 1.23
CA GLY A 9 3.68 6.00 1.36
C GLY A 9 3.07 6.58 0.08
N ASN A 10 2.36 5.78 -0.72
CA ASN A 10 1.80 6.23 -1.99
C ASN A 10 0.69 7.27 -1.81
N THR A 11 0.90 8.51 -2.24
CA THR A 11 -0.10 9.58 -2.09
C THR A 11 -1.10 9.69 -3.21
N ASP A 12 -0.95 8.90 -4.27
CA ASP A 12 -1.71 9.06 -5.50
C ASP A 12 -2.43 7.77 -5.91
N ARG A 13 -3.05 7.07 -4.95
CA ARG A 13 -3.94 5.93 -5.21
C ARG A 13 -5.39 6.38 -5.48
N HIS A 14 -5.59 7.27 -6.45
CA HIS A 14 -6.95 7.64 -6.87
C HIS A 14 -7.57 6.52 -7.74
N PRO A 15 -8.90 6.54 -7.99
CA PRO A 15 -9.60 5.46 -8.70
C PRO A 15 -9.08 5.08 -10.09
N GLU A 16 -8.25 5.90 -10.72
CA GLU A 16 -7.69 5.62 -12.05
C GLU A 16 -6.34 4.87 -11.97
N ASN A 17 -5.70 4.86 -10.79
CA ASN A 17 -4.40 4.21 -10.56
C ASN A 17 -4.56 2.77 -10.05
N TRP A 18 -5.74 2.20 -10.18
CA TRP A 18 -6.02 0.78 -10.00
C TRP A 18 -7.28 0.41 -10.77
N GLY A 19 -7.51 -0.88 -10.98
CA GLY A 19 -8.70 -1.31 -11.69
C GLY A 19 -8.84 -2.81 -11.77
N PHE A 20 -9.64 -3.24 -12.74
CA PHE A 20 -9.95 -4.63 -12.99
C PHE A 20 -9.43 -5.04 -14.36
N LEU A 21 -9.01 -6.29 -14.48
CA LEU A 21 -8.85 -6.94 -15.77
C LEU A 21 -10.23 -7.43 -16.23
N VAL A 22 -10.65 -7.02 -17.42
CA VAL A 22 -11.96 -7.34 -18.00
C VAL A 22 -11.76 -8.14 -19.27
N ASP A 23 -12.55 -9.20 -19.42
CA ASP A 23 -12.66 -9.96 -20.65
C ASP A 23 -13.50 -9.16 -21.67
N ASN A 24 -12.91 -8.82 -22.81
CA ASN A 24 -13.56 -7.96 -23.81
C ASN A 24 -14.68 -8.66 -24.61
N GLU A 25 -14.69 -10.00 -24.67
CA GLU A 25 -15.74 -10.74 -25.36
C GLU A 25 -16.99 -10.85 -24.49
N THR A 26 -16.80 -11.06 -23.18
CA THR A 26 -17.89 -11.32 -22.23
C THR A 26 -18.25 -10.12 -21.36
N ASN A 27 -17.45 -9.05 -21.37
CA ASN A 27 -17.51 -7.90 -20.46
C ASN A 27 -17.50 -8.27 -18.98
N ARG A 28 -16.93 -9.43 -18.63
CA ARG A 28 -16.86 -9.91 -17.24
C ARG A 28 -15.54 -9.50 -16.60
N CYS A 29 -15.62 -9.05 -15.35
CA CYS A 29 -14.44 -8.85 -14.51
C CYS A 29 -13.77 -10.20 -14.23
N VAL A 30 -12.49 -10.30 -14.59
CA VAL A 30 -11.68 -11.51 -14.43
C VAL A 30 -10.93 -11.47 -13.10
N SER A 31 -10.29 -10.34 -12.80
CA SER A 31 -9.51 -10.14 -11.59
C SER A 31 -9.28 -8.65 -11.33
N LEU A 32 -8.66 -8.33 -10.20
CA LEU A 32 -7.95 -7.05 -10.08
C LEU A 32 -6.84 -7.00 -11.12
N TYR A 33 -6.63 -5.82 -11.71
CA TYR A 33 -5.50 -5.57 -12.58
C TYR A 33 -4.20 -5.62 -11.75
N PRO A 34 -3.05 -6.03 -12.34
CA PRO A 34 -1.76 -5.94 -11.66
C PRO A 34 -1.51 -4.55 -11.07
N LEU A 35 -0.79 -4.51 -9.96
CA LEU A 35 -0.41 -3.24 -9.33
C LEU A 35 0.36 -2.38 -10.34
N MET A 36 -0.04 -1.12 -10.42
CA MET A 36 0.52 -0.15 -11.35
C MET A 36 0.60 1.22 -10.67
N ASP A 37 1.29 2.14 -11.33
CA ASP A 37 1.42 3.55 -10.96
C ASP A 37 1.84 3.80 -9.49
N PHE A 38 3.14 3.61 -9.25
CA PHE A 38 3.81 3.84 -7.96
C PHE A 38 4.81 5.01 -8.05
N ASN A 39 4.70 5.87 -9.07
CA ASN A 39 5.60 7.02 -9.25
C ASN A 39 5.48 8.07 -8.12
N GLN A 40 4.35 8.08 -7.40
CA GLN A 40 4.10 8.91 -6.22
C GLN A 40 4.34 8.15 -4.89
N CYS A 41 5.20 7.12 -4.90
CA CYS A 41 5.67 6.45 -3.68
C CYS A 41 7.00 7.01 -3.20
N PHE A 42 7.29 6.77 -1.92
CA PHE A 42 8.54 7.14 -1.28
C PHE A 42 8.84 8.65 -1.29
N HIS A 43 7.82 9.47 -1.51
CA HIS A 43 7.91 10.91 -1.32
C HIS A 43 7.69 11.26 0.15
N ALA A 44 8.48 12.21 0.64
CA ALA A 44 8.67 12.55 2.05
C ALA A 44 7.35 12.75 2.83
N TYR A 45 6.96 11.75 3.61
CA TYR A 45 6.10 11.93 4.78
C TYR A 45 6.75 11.23 5.97
N ASP A 46 7.17 12.03 6.95
CA ASP A 46 7.89 11.59 8.15
C ASP A 46 6.99 10.97 9.23
N THR A 47 5.70 10.76 8.96
CA THR A 47 4.75 10.28 9.96
C THR A 47 4.45 8.79 9.82
N ILE A 48 4.23 8.16 10.97
CA ILE A 48 3.84 6.74 11.05
C ILE A 48 2.43 6.49 10.53
N GLU A 49 1.56 7.50 10.49
CA GLU A 49 0.19 7.40 9.98
C GLU A 49 0.13 7.32 8.45
N GLY A 50 1.13 7.87 7.76
CA GLY A 50 1.11 8.07 6.32
C GLY A 50 0.12 9.16 5.90
N ALA A 51 -0.25 9.15 4.62
CA ALA A 51 -1.20 10.10 4.05
C ALA A 51 -2.66 9.67 4.27
N ASN A 52 -3.61 10.41 3.68
CA ASN A 52 -5.00 9.98 3.62
C ASN A 52 -5.15 8.80 2.66
N CYS A 53 -5.89 7.76 3.07
CA CYS A 53 -6.19 6.62 2.21
C CYS A 53 -7.29 7.00 1.20
N GLN A 54 -6.93 7.06 -0.08
CA GLN A 54 -7.85 7.47 -1.16
C GLN A 54 -8.85 6.37 -1.57
N THR A 55 -8.51 5.10 -1.36
CA THR A 55 -9.36 3.95 -1.74
C THR A 55 -10.60 3.78 -0.86
N VAL A 56 -10.65 4.46 0.29
CA VAL A 56 -11.79 4.39 1.22
C VAL A 56 -12.71 5.62 1.13
N LEU A 57 -12.44 6.57 0.24
CA LEU A 57 -13.29 7.75 0.08
C LEU A 57 -14.76 7.34 -0.18
N PRO A 58 -15.74 8.04 0.41
CA PRO A 58 -15.62 9.29 1.18
C PRO A 58 -15.24 9.11 2.67
N LYS A 59 -15.06 7.87 3.17
CA LYS A 59 -14.53 7.62 4.54
C LYS A 59 -13.14 8.26 4.62
N ARG A 60 -12.83 8.92 5.73
CA ARG A 60 -11.51 9.52 5.98
C ARG A 60 -10.73 8.64 6.94
N LEU A 61 -9.74 7.94 6.43
CA LEU A 61 -8.77 7.16 7.22
C LEU A 61 -7.35 7.53 6.82
N SER A 62 -6.41 7.40 7.77
CA SER A 62 -4.99 7.36 7.42
C SER A 62 -4.68 6.06 6.66
N GLN A 63 -3.60 6.08 5.88
CA GLN A 63 -3.05 4.88 5.26
C GLN A 63 -2.77 3.80 6.29
N ARG A 64 -2.22 4.17 7.47
CA ARG A 64 -1.99 3.24 8.58
C ARG A 64 -3.28 2.57 9.03
N ALA A 65 -4.33 3.33 9.32
CA ALA A 65 -5.60 2.77 9.79
C ALA A 65 -6.20 1.81 8.75
N ALA A 66 -6.20 2.20 7.48
CA ALA A 66 -6.70 1.34 6.39
C ALA A 66 -5.84 0.08 6.18
N ALA A 67 -4.53 0.16 6.40
CA ALA A 67 -3.64 -0.99 6.32
C ALA A 67 -3.81 -1.94 7.51
N LEU A 68 -4.01 -1.43 8.72
CA LEU A 68 -4.31 -2.24 9.89
C LEU A 68 -5.67 -2.95 9.75
N GLU A 69 -6.72 -2.23 9.31
CA GLU A 69 -8.01 -2.84 8.96
C GLU A 69 -7.80 -3.98 7.94
N ALA A 70 -7.00 -3.75 6.88
CA ALA A 70 -6.72 -4.80 5.89
C ALA A 70 -5.97 -6.01 6.50
N VAL A 71 -4.95 -5.79 7.34
CA VAL A 71 -4.21 -6.88 8.00
C VAL A 71 -5.11 -7.68 8.93
N GLU A 72 -6.02 -7.04 9.66
CA GLU A 72 -7.00 -7.73 10.50
C GLU A 72 -7.90 -8.67 9.68
N HIS A 73 -8.32 -8.24 8.48
CA HIS A 73 -9.25 -9.02 7.65
C HIS A 73 -8.57 -10.11 6.82
N ILE A 74 -7.37 -9.87 6.29
CA ILE A 74 -6.73 -10.78 5.32
C ILE A 74 -5.34 -11.27 5.76
N GLY A 75 -4.80 -10.77 6.87
CA GLY A 75 -3.41 -10.95 7.28
C GLY A 75 -2.44 -10.12 6.44
N LEU A 76 -1.18 -10.02 6.87
CA LEU A 76 -0.14 -9.34 6.11
C LEU A 76 0.21 -10.07 4.79
N ARG A 77 0.00 -11.40 4.74
CA ARG A 77 0.26 -12.27 3.58
C ARG A 77 1.67 -12.11 2.97
N GLN A 78 2.66 -11.78 3.80
CA GLN A 78 4.05 -11.70 3.38
C GLN A 78 4.56 -13.09 2.99
N LYS A 79 5.01 -13.26 1.74
CA LYS A 79 5.51 -14.55 1.23
C LYS A 79 6.99 -14.78 1.52
N LYS A 80 7.75 -13.70 1.69
CA LYS A 80 9.18 -13.69 1.99
C LYS A 80 9.54 -12.42 2.73
N GLU A 81 10.62 -12.44 3.50
CA GLU A 81 11.17 -11.25 4.11
C GLU A 81 11.53 -10.19 3.07
N MET A 82 11.43 -8.93 3.45
CA MET A 82 11.81 -7.82 2.56
C MET A 82 13.33 -7.69 2.58
N ASP A 83 13.93 -7.69 1.40
CA ASP A 83 15.34 -7.38 1.24
C ASP A 83 15.53 -5.86 1.33
N LEU A 84 16.13 -5.44 2.44
CA LEU A 84 16.29 -4.02 2.76
C LEU A 84 17.48 -3.38 2.04
N ASP A 85 18.33 -4.18 1.40
CA ASP A 85 19.44 -3.69 0.58
C ASP A 85 18.93 -3.13 -0.76
N LEU A 86 17.71 -3.49 -1.19
CA LEU A 86 17.04 -2.94 -2.37
C LEU A 86 16.75 -1.43 -2.28
N PHE A 87 16.85 -0.82 -1.10
CA PHE A 87 16.70 0.61 -0.94
C PHE A 87 17.96 1.38 -1.31
N GLU A 88 19.11 0.71 -1.45
CA GLU A 88 20.39 1.33 -1.83
C GLU A 88 20.72 2.57 -0.96
N ASP A 89 20.68 3.76 -1.53
CA ASP A 89 20.98 5.05 -0.89
C ASP A 89 19.76 5.72 -0.22
N MET A 90 18.56 5.17 -0.37
CA MET A 90 17.29 5.66 0.18
C MET A 90 17.14 5.33 1.68
N ALA A 91 18.06 5.84 2.51
CA ALA A 91 18.17 5.46 3.92
C ALA A 91 16.94 5.83 4.77
N LEU A 92 16.32 6.99 4.52
CA LEU A 92 15.16 7.47 5.27
C LEU A 92 13.90 6.68 4.91
N GLU A 93 13.74 6.39 3.63
CA GLU A 93 12.64 5.61 3.08
C GLU A 93 12.72 4.16 3.58
N ARG A 94 13.92 3.59 3.62
CA ARG A 94 14.18 2.28 4.21
C ARG A 94 13.79 2.26 5.69
N GLU A 95 14.22 3.25 6.46
CA GLU A 95 13.89 3.34 7.89
C GLU A 95 12.37 3.47 8.12
N MET A 96 11.69 4.31 7.34
CA MET A 96 10.25 4.49 7.44
C MET A 96 9.50 3.22 7.02
N PHE A 97 9.90 2.59 5.92
CA PHE A 97 9.33 1.33 5.46
C PHE A 97 9.43 0.25 6.56
N GLN A 98 10.61 0.10 7.18
CA GLN A 98 10.81 -0.84 8.30
C GLN A 98 9.91 -0.52 9.49
N LYS A 99 9.81 0.76 9.90
CA LYS A 99 8.92 1.18 11.00
C LYS A 99 7.47 0.84 10.71
N ARG A 100 7.00 1.09 9.48
CA ARG A 100 5.64 0.79 9.03
C ARG A 100 5.38 -0.71 8.94
N LEU A 101 6.33 -1.49 8.42
CA LEU A 101 6.24 -2.95 8.38
C LEU A 101 6.15 -3.55 9.79
N LEU A 102 7.00 -3.07 10.71
CA LEU A 102 6.94 -3.47 12.12
C LEU A 102 5.61 -3.09 12.77
N ASN A 103 5.03 -1.93 12.40
CA ASN A 103 3.72 -1.52 12.91
C ASN A 103 2.61 -2.50 12.52
N LEU A 104 2.64 -3.03 11.28
CA LEU A 104 1.69 -4.04 10.82
C LEU A 104 1.89 -5.40 11.50
N ASN A 105 3.13 -5.79 11.79
CA ASN A 105 3.44 -7.04 12.49
C ASN A 105 3.00 -7.05 13.96
N ARG A 106 2.94 -5.89 14.62
CA ARG A 106 2.50 -5.77 16.03
C ARG A 106 0.98 -5.81 16.20
N GLY A 107 0.21 -5.74 15.12
CA GLY A 107 -1.25 -5.83 15.13
C GLY A 107 -1.79 -7.26 14.97
N GLN A 108 -0.90 -8.27 14.99
CA GLN A 108 -1.25 -9.69 14.94
C GLN A 108 -1.22 -10.34 16.32
#